data_AF-A0A7S4HLA6-F1
#
_entry.id   AF-A0A7S4HLA6-F1
#
_cell.length_a   1.000
_cell.length_b   1.000
_cell.length_c   1.000
_cell.angle_alpha   90.00
_cell.angle_beta   90.00
_cell.angle_gamma   90.00
#
_symmetry.space_group_name_H-M   'P 1'
#
loop_
_entity.id
_entity.type
_entity.pdbx_description
1 polymer ?
#
loop_
_entity_poly.entity_id
_entity_poly.type
_entity_poly.pdbx_seq_one_letter_code
_entity_poly.pdbx_strand_id
1 'polypeptide(L)'
;HDSEKQIRQWRKPAEYWLKRYPTPADRLILSFEGLTDDRGGPVFVGELAKFLDKGTGVPVIYSESVPCVWETVVKNRGQQAARLAATEARHLVGGNPKGLGLSDSDPSNPQSLRKGQAVYPYTEVQLDVMIRNILELKQKHNDFKLGQILDSYVNALNGVKASVRAASSGNAGGGGGGGGNGN
;
A
#
# COMPACT_ATOMS: atom_id res chain seq x y z
N HIS A 1 6.29 2.35 -21.79
CA HIS A 1 7.76 2.42 -21.67
C HIS A 1 8.26 3.05 -20.37
N ASP A 2 7.47 3.86 -19.64
CA ASP A 2 7.94 4.55 -18.42
C ASP A 2 7.94 3.68 -17.14
N SER A 3 7.04 2.71 -17.03
CA SER A 3 6.89 1.84 -15.85
C SER A 3 8.14 1.05 -15.48
N GLU A 4 8.86 0.48 -16.46
CA GLU A 4 10.10 -0.27 -16.20
C GLU A 4 11.22 0.62 -15.66
N LYS A 5 11.30 1.86 -16.14
CA LYS A 5 12.25 2.85 -15.64
C LYS A 5 11.92 3.21 -14.20
N GLN A 6 10.66 3.41 -13.88
CA GLN A 6 10.19 3.69 -12.51
C GLN A 6 10.47 2.51 -11.57
N ILE A 7 10.22 1.27 -12.00
CA ILE A 7 10.52 0.04 -11.23
C ILE A 7 12.01 -0.04 -10.88
N ARG A 8 12.89 0.30 -11.83
CA ARG A 8 14.35 0.33 -11.58
C ARG A 8 14.78 1.50 -10.70
N GLN A 9 14.09 2.63 -10.76
CA GLN A 9 14.40 3.81 -9.96
C GLN A 9 13.99 3.65 -8.49
N TRP A 10 12.94 2.88 -8.19
CA TRP A 10 12.47 2.64 -6.81
C TRP A 10 13.56 2.10 -5.87
N ARG A 11 14.50 1.30 -6.39
CA ARG A 11 15.58 0.72 -5.58
C ARG A 11 16.55 1.79 -5.05
N LYS A 12 16.76 2.88 -5.79
CA LYS A 12 17.83 3.86 -5.48
C LYS A 12 17.62 4.55 -4.12
N PRO A 13 16.43 5.06 -3.76
CA PRO A 13 16.18 5.57 -2.41
C PRO A 13 16.43 4.53 -1.32
N ALA A 14 15.97 3.29 -1.50
CA ALA A 14 16.16 2.25 -0.50
C ALA A 14 17.65 1.95 -0.26
N GLU A 15 18.43 1.78 -1.34
CA GLU A 15 19.88 1.59 -1.25
C GLU A 15 20.60 2.77 -0.61
N TYR A 16 20.17 4.00 -0.92
CA TYR A 16 20.75 5.20 -0.31
C TYR A 16 20.62 5.19 1.22
N TRP A 17 19.40 4.96 1.73
CA TRP A 17 19.15 4.95 3.18
C TRP A 17 19.84 3.77 3.87
N LEU A 18 19.81 2.57 3.27
CA LEU A 18 20.50 1.39 3.82
C LEU A 18 22.02 1.56 3.85
N LYS A 19 22.60 2.28 2.87
CA LYS A 19 24.03 2.62 2.88
C LYS A 19 24.36 3.70 3.91
N ARG A 20 23.49 4.71 4.06
CA ARG A 20 23.70 5.85 4.96
C ARG A 20 23.60 5.45 6.43
N TYR A 21 22.76 4.47 6.75
CA TYR A 21 22.51 3.93 8.08
C TYR A 21 22.77 2.43 8.08
N PRO A 22 24.04 1.97 8.06
CA PRO A 22 24.38 0.56 7.89
C PRO A 22 24.03 -0.29 9.11
N THR A 23 24.02 0.30 10.31
CA THR A 23 23.64 -0.38 11.56
C THR A 23 22.12 -0.58 11.61
N PRO A 24 21.61 -1.82 11.75
CA PRO A 24 20.17 -2.07 11.84
C PRO A 24 19.46 -1.32 12.97
N ALA A 25 20.15 -1.06 14.08
CA ALA A 25 19.59 -0.35 15.23
C ALA A 25 19.29 1.15 14.98
N ASP A 26 19.96 1.74 13.98
CA ASP A 26 19.87 3.17 13.63
C ASP A 26 18.75 3.45 12.61
N ARG A 27 18.02 2.41 12.19
CA ARG A 27 16.92 2.52 11.23
C ARG A 27 15.71 1.71 11.70
N LEU A 28 14.54 2.17 11.29
CA LEU A 28 13.30 1.41 11.43
C LEU A 28 12.74 1.17 10.03
N ILE A 29 12.45 -0.08 9.72
CA ILE A 29 11.83 -0.50 8.45
C ILE A 29 10.45 -1.05 8.78
N LEU A 30 9.43 -0.41 8.23
CA LEU A 30 8.03 -0.79 8.38
C LEU A 30 7.46 -1.12 7.00
N SER A 31 6.65 -2.16 6.90
CA SER A 31 5.84 -2.41 5.71
C SER A 31 4.57 -1.59 5.77
N PHE A 32 4.06 -1.18 4.60
CA PHE A 32 2.79 -0.47 4.51
C PHE A 32 1.65 -1.36 5.00
N GLU A 33 1.69 -2.64 4.63
CA GLU A 33 0.71 -3.66 4.99
C GLU A 33 0.70 -3.90 6.50
N GLY A 34 1.87 -3.97 7.15
CA GLY A 34 1.95 -4.12 8.60
C GLY A 34 1.43 -2.90 9.35
N LEU A 35 1.70 -1.70 8.84
CA LEU A 35 1.20 -0.45 9.40
C LEU A 35 -0.32 -0.29 9.22
N THR A 36 -0.89 -0.81 8.13
CA THR A 36 -2.32 -0.67 7.82
C THR A 36 -3.16 -1.87 8.22
N ASP A 37 -2.58 -2.96 8.69
CA ASP A 37 -3.32 -4.13 9.19
C ASP A 37 -4.07 -3.81 10.49
N ASP A 38 -5.29 -4.32 10.64
CA ASP A 38 -6.13 -4.04 11.82
C ASP A 38 -5.61 -4.66 13.12
N ARG A 39 -4.84 -5.75 13.01
CA ARG A 39 -4.31 -6.48 14.17
C ARG A 39 -2.89 -6.02 14.49
N GLY A 40 -2.06 -5.84 13.47
CA GLY A 40 -0.66 -5.47 13.57
C GLY A 40 -0.40 -3.96 13.62
N GLY A 41 -1.27 -3.14 13.06
CA GLY A 41 -1.05 -1.69 12.92
C GLY A 41 -0.68 -0.98 14.21
N PRO A 42 -1.44 -1.14 15.32
CA PRO A 42 -1.08 -0.57 16.62
C PRO A 42 0.30 -1.02 17.12
N VAL A 43 0.68 -2.28 16.88
CA VAL A 43 2.00 -2.81 17.26
C VAL A 43 3.10 -2.10 16.47
N PHE A 44 2.92 -1.94 15.16
CA PHE A 44 3.87 -1.24 14.29
C PHE A 44 4.04 0.24 14.68
N VAL A 45 2.95 0.93 15.05
CA VAL A 45 3.03 2.31 15.56
C VAL A 45 3.72 2.36 16.93
N GLY A 46 3.51 1.36 17.79
CA GLY A 46 4.24 1.24 19.05
C GLY A 46 5.76 1.09 18.83
N GLU A 47 6.18 0.30 17.84
CA GLU A 47 7.59 0.21 17.45
C GLU A 47 8.14 1.54 16.93
N LEU A 48 7.35 2.27 16.14
CA LEU A 48 7.71 3.61 15.66
C LEU A 48 7.89 4.60 16.82
N ALA A 49 6.95 4.62 17.77
CA ALA A 49 7.05 5.46 18.96
C ALA A 49 8.33 5.16 19.75
N LYS A 50 8.61 3.88 20.01
CA LYS A 50 9.86 3.45 20.69
C LYS A 50 11.12 3.80 19.92
N PHE A 51 11.09 3.76 18.59
CA PHE A 51 12.22 4.15 17.77
C PHE A 51 12.48 5.66 17.85
N LEU A 52 11.42 6.48 17.82
CA LEU A 52 11.50 7.93 17.92
C LEU A 52 11.98 8.40 19.30
N ASP A 53 11.66 7.66 20.36
CA ASP A 53 12.07 7.95 21.75
C ASP A 53 13.59 7.90 21.96
N LYS A 54 14.32 7.27 21.03
CA LYS A 54 15.79 7.28 21.03
C LYS A 54 16.38 8.65 20.67
N GLY A 55 15.61 9.51 20.02
CA GLY A 55 16.05 10.83 19.56
C GLY A 55 15.84 11.91 20.61
N THR A 56 16.84 12.76 20.83
CA THR A 56 16.70 13.92 21.71
C THR A 56 15.72 14.94 21.12
N GLY A 57 14.76 15.38 21.92
CA GLY A 57 13.82 16.44 21.55
C GLY A 57 12.59 16.01 20.74
N VAL A 58 12.34 14.70 20.60
CA VAL A 58 11.09 14.19 20.00
C VAL A 58 10.13 13.77 21.12
N PRO A 59 9.05 14.52 21.38
CA PRO A 59 8.02 14.08 22.33
C PRO A 59 7.29 12.87 21.76
N VAL A 60 7.29 11.76 22.49
CA VAL A 60 6.64 10.51 22.07
C VAL A 60 5.30 10.35 22.78
N ILE A 61 4.32 9.82 22.07
CA ILE A 61 3.01 9.51 22.62
C ILE A 61 3.11 8.36 23.64
N TYR A 62 2.24 8.38 24.65
CA TYR A 62 2.16 7.28 25.60
C TYR A 62 1.70 5.99 24.93
N SER A 63 2.21 4.86 25.39
CA SER A 63 1.97 3.55 24.77
C SER A 63 0.48 3.18 24.76
N GLU A 64 -0.27 3.60 25.78
CA GLU A 64 -1.72 3.41 25.90
C GLU A 64 -2.52 4.22 24.87
N SER A 65 -1.96 5.31 24.36
CA SER A 65 -2.61 6.16 23.36
C SER A 65 -2.38 5.67 21.93
N VAL A 66 -1.41 4.77 21.72
CA VAL A 66 -1.02 4.26 20.39
C VAL A 66 -2.21 3.71 19.59
N PRO A 67 -3.09 2.83 20.13
CA PRO A 67 -4.20 2.29 19.35
C PRO A 67 -5.17 3.38 18.85
N CYS A 68 -5.50 4.35 19.71
CA CYS A 68 -6.40 5.44 19.37
C CYS A 68 -5.80 6.38 18.30
N VAL A 69 -4.51 6.72 18.45
CA VAL A 69 -3.81 7.57 17.47
C VAL A 69 -3.68 6.85 16.13
N TRP A 70 -3.32 5.56 16.12
CA TRP A 70 -3.25 4.77 14.89
C TRP A 70 -4.60 4.72 14.17
N GLU A 71 -5.69 4.44 14.91
CA GLU A 71 -7.05 4.40 14.36
C GLU A 71 -7.46 5.75 13.74
N THR A 72 -7.06 6.85 14.39
CA THR A 72 -7.39 8.19 13.93
C THR A 72 -6.55 8.60 12.71
N VAL A 73 -5.25 8.35 12.72
CA VAL A 73 -4.31 8.85 11.70
C VAL A 73 -4.20 7.91 10.51
N VAL A 74 -4.06 6.62 10.76
CA VAL A 74 -3.83 5.62 9.71
C VAL A 74 -5.15 5.15 9.09
N LYS A 75 -6.16 4.88 9.93
CA LYS A 75 -7.48 4.45 9.44
C LYS A 75 -8.41 5.60 9.12
N ASN A 76 -8.07 6.82 9.53
CA ASN A 76 -8.89 8.00 9.34
C ASN A 76 -10.32 7.85 9.89
N ARG A 77 -10.52 7.04 10.94
CA ARG A 77 -11.88 6.73 11.42
C ARG A 77 -12.57 7.94 12.04
N GLY A 78 -11.84 8.88 12.63
CA GLY A 78 -12.40 10.11 13.19
C GLY A 78 -13.14 10.95 12.14
N GLN A 79 -12.58 11.09 10.93
CA GLN A 79 -13.25 11.78 9.84
C GLN A 79 -14.39 10.96 9.23
N GLN A 80 -14.26 9.63 9.19
CA GLN A 80 -15.33 8.74 8.69
C GLN A 80 -16.56 8.74 9.60
N ALA A 81 -16.37 8.70 10.92
CA ALA A 81 -17.46 8.77 11.89
C ALA A 81 -18.20 10.11 11.83
N ALA A 82 -17.46 11.22 11.74
CA ALA A 82 -18.05 12.56 11.57
C ALA A 82 -18.88 12.67 10.27
N ARG A 83 -18.45 12.01 9.19
CA ARG A 83 -19.20 11.96 7.92
C ARG A 83 -20.48 11.14 8.02
N LEU A 84 -20.42 9.98 8.67
CA LEU A 84 -21.61 9.14 8.87
C LEU A 84 -22.64 9.89 9.70
N ALA A 85 -22.22 10.51 10.81
CA ALA A 85 -23.10 11.35 11.63
C ALA A 85 -23.68 12.54 10.85
N ALA A 86 -22.89 13.24 10.03
CA ALA A 86 -23.38 14.33 9.19
C ALA A 86 -24.34 13.85 8.09
N THR A 87 -24.17 12.62 7.59
CA THR A 87 -25.05 12.01 6.57
C THR A 87 -26.37 11.54 7.19
N GLU A 88 -26.32 10.92 8.37
CA GLU A 88 -27.52 10.55 9.14
C GLU A 88 -28.32 11.78 9.56
N ALA A 89 -27.66 12.85 10.03
CA ALA A 89 -28.31 14.12 10.34
C ALA A 89 -29.01 14.74 9.10
N ARG A 90 -28.42 14.61 7.90
CA ARG A 90 -29.07 15.06 6.65
C ARG A 90 -30.30 14.23 6.30
N HIS A 91 -30.27 12.93 6.57
CA HIS A 91 -31.38 12.02 6.28
C HIS A 91 -32.58 12.24 7.22
N LEU A 92 -32.34 12.71 8.44
CA LEU A 92 -33.39 13.01 9.42
C LEU A 92 -34.04 14.40 9.24
N VAL A 93 -33.40 15.32 8.51
CA VAL A 93 -33.87 16.72 8.38
C VAL A 93 -34.65 17.00 7.08
N GLY A 94 -34.80 16.04 6.16
CA GLY A 94 -35.72 16.15 5.02
C GLY A 94 -35.50 17.37 4.09
N GLY A 95 -34.30 17.97 4.13
CA GLY A 95 -33.97 19.18 3.38
C GLY A 95 -33.29 18.84 2.06
N ASN A 96 -33.96 19.15 0.95
CA ASN A 96 -33.37 19.11 -0.40
C ASN A 96 -32.36 20.26 -0.55
N PRO A 97 -31.03 20.02 -0.62
CA PRO A 97 -30.07 21.11 -0.73
C PRO A 97 -29.79 21.36 -2.21
N LYS A 98 -30.63 22.17 -2.85
CA LYS A 98 -30.16 22.94 -4.00
C LYS A 98 -29.15 23.98 -3.48
N GLY A 99 -27.85 23.71 -3.61
CA GLY A 99 -26.85 24.77 -3.54
C GLY A 99 -25.80 24.72 -2.43
N LEU A 100 -25.35 23.54 -1.99
CA LEU A 100 -24.03 23.43 -1.36
C LEU A 100 -23.13 22.65 -2.30
N GLY A 101 -22.45 23.39 -3.18
CA GLY A 101 -21.38 22.88 -4.01
C GLY A 101 -20.28 22.31 -3.12
N LEU A 102 -20.37 21.01 -2.83
CA LEU A 102 -19.25 20.21 -2.40
C LEU A 102 -18.30 20.16 -3.59
N SER A 103 -17.45 21.17 -3.66
CA SER A 103 -16.36 21.22 -4.61
C SER A 103 -15.51 19.97 -4.39
N ASP A 104 -15.15 19.27 -5.47
CA ASP A 104 -14.17 18.16 -5.50
C ASP A 104 -12.79 18.53 -4.93
N SER A 105 -12.61 19.78 -4.49
CA SER A 105 -11.43 20.37 -3.88
C SER A 105 -11.52 20.57 -2.36
N ASP A 106 -12.58 20.09 -1.69
CA ASP A 106 -12.70 20.18 -0.23
C ASP A 106 -11.57 19.38 0.45
N PRO A 107 -10.61 20.02 1.17
CA PRO A 107 -9.55 19.31 1.88
C PRO A 107 -10.07 18.41 3.00
N SER A 108 -11.34 18.56 3.38
CA SER A 108 -12.08 17.69 4.30
C SER A 108 -12.49 16.36 3.68
N ASN A 109 -12.21 16.14 2.38
CA ASN A 109 -12.46 14.91 1.64
C ASN A 109 -11.19 14.18 1.19
N PRO A 110 -10.47 13.38 2.04
CA PRO A 110 -9.49 12.45 1.50
C PRO A 110 -10.24 11.19 1.08
N GLN A 111 -11.10 11.30 0.05
CA GLN A 111 -11.04 10.23 -0.92
C GLN A 111 -9.60 10.17 -1.39
N SER A 112 -9.02 8.99 -1.50
CA SER A 112 -7.70 8.82 -2.10
C SER A 112 -7.66 9.68 -3.37
N LEU A 113 -6.95 10.82 -3.32
CA LEU A 113 -6.83 11.73 -4.46
C LEU A 113 -6.03 11.06 -5.59
N ARG A 114 -5.53 9.83 -5.37
CA ARG A 114 -5.09 8.94 -6.44
C ARG A 114 -6.29 8.58 -7.31
N LYS A 115 -6.61 9.48 -8.24
CA LYS A 115 -7.30 9.16 -9.49
C LYS A 115 -6.33 8.31 -10.31
N GLY A 116 -6.31 7.01 -10.04
CA GLY A 116 -5.45 6.04 -10.71
C GLY A 116 -6.16 4.71 -10.86
N GLN A 117 -5.84 3.98 -11.91
CA GLN A 117 -6.37 2.65 -12.15
C GLN A 117 -6.03 1.75 -10.95
N ALA A 118 -7.04 1.21 -10.26
CA ALA A 118 -6.85 0.33 -9.09
C ALA A 118 -6.11 -0.97 -9.48
N VAL A 119 -6.21 -1.35 -10.74
CA VAL A 119 -5.45 -2.43 -11.36
C VAL A 119 -4.30 -1.79 -12.14
N TYR A 120 -3.09 -1.89 -11.62
CA TYR A 120 -1.90 -1.70 -12.44
C TYR A 120 -1.63 -3.03 -13.15
N PRO A 121 -1.87 -3.13 -14.48
CA PRO A 121 -1.59 -4.36 -15.20
C PRO A 121 -0.08 -4.46 -15.43
N TYR A 122 0.65 -4.87 -14.40
CA TYR A 122 2.06 -5.21 -14.57
C TYR A 122 2.14 -6.43 -15.50
N THR A 123 2.98 -6.32 -16.52
CA THR A 123 3.28 -7.48 -17.37
C THR A 123 4.12 -8.49 -16.59
N GLU A 124 4.13 -9.74 -17.04
CA GLU A 124 4.97 -10.77 -16.44
C GLU A 124 6.44 -10.35 -16.35
N VAL A 125 6.95 -9.73 -17.43
CA VAL A 125 8.32 -9.20 -17.49
C VAL A 125 8.57 -8.12 -16.45
N GLN A 126 7.59 -7.22 -16.22
CA GLN A 126 7.71 -6.19 -15.20
C GLN A 126 7.75 -6.77 -13.78
N LEU A 127 6.93 -7.78 -13.51
CA LEU A 127 6.94 -8.51 -12.24
C LEU A 127 8.28 -9.20 -12.00
N ASP A 128 8.88 -9.79 -13.04
CA ASP A 128 10.22 -10.38 -12.95
C ASP A 128 11.31 -9.36 -12.62
N VAL A 129 11.24 -8.16 -13.21
CA VAL A 129 12.17 -7.08 -12.88
C VAL A 129 12.00 -6.63 -11.42
N MET A 130 10.76 -6.53 -10.92
CA MET A 130 10.51 -6.20 -9.52
C MET A 130 11.07 -7.25 -8.56
N ILE A 131 10.73 -8.53 -8.80
CA ILE A 131 11.19 -9.65 -7.97
C ILE A 131 12.73 -9.66 -7.92
N ARG A 132 13.37 -9.53 -9.07
CA ARG A 132 14.84 -9.48 -9.15
C ARG A 132 15.42 -8.32 -8.35
N ASN A 133 14.88 -7.10 -8.49
CA ASN A 133 15.35 -5.93 -7.75
C ASN A 133 15.23 -6.13 -6.23
N ILE A 134 14.15 -6.76 -5.77
CA ILE A 134 13.93 -7.06 -4.34
C ILE A 134 14.92 -8.11 -3.85
N LEU A 135 15.14 -9.20 -4.60
CA LEU A 135 16.09 -10.24 -4.26
C LEU A 135 17.53 -9.73 -4.23
N GLU A 136 17.92 -8.89 -5.18
CA GLU A 136 19.24 -8.24 -5.18
C GLU A 136 19.42 -7.33 -3.96
N LEU A 137 18.40 -6.56 -3.58
CA LEU A 137 18.43 -5.72 -2.39
C LEU A 137 18.59 -6.57 -1.12
N LYS A 138 17.84 -7.67 -1.02
CA LYS A 138 17.96 -8.64 0.08
C LYS A 138 19.36 -9.25 0.16
N GLN A 139 19.89 -9.72 -0.96
CA GLN A 139 21.21 -10.36 -1.01
C GLN A 139 22.33 -9.40 -0.57
N LYS A 140 22.21 -8.13 -0.95
CA LYS A 140 23.21 -7.09 -0.66
C LYS A 140 23.25 -6.67 0.81
N HIS A 141 22.15 -6.83 1.54
CA HIS A 141 22.00 -6.33 2.90
C HIS A 141 21.72 -7.48 3.88
N ASN A 142 22.68 -7.76 4.76
CA ASN A 142 22.53 -8.77 5.82
C ASN A 142 21.70 -8.21 6.99
N ASP A 143 20.41 -7.99 6.75
CA ASP A 143 19.44 -7.51 7.74
C ASP A 143 18.25 -8.47 7.77
N PHE A 144 18.06 -9.13 8.91
CA PHE A 144 17.01 -10.14 9.10
C PHE A 144 15.60 -9.56 8.95
N LYS A 145 15.33 -8.39 9.56
CA LYS A 145 13.99 -7.76 9.52
C LYS A 145 13.67 -7.26 8.12
N LEU A 146 14.64 -6.63 7.45
CA LEU A 146 14.52 -6.27 6.04
C LEU A 146 14.26 -7.52 5.19
N GLY A 147 15.03 -8.60 5.41
CA GLY A 147 14.89 -9.85 4.67
C GLY A 147 13.48 -10.43 4.76
N GLN A 148 12.89 -10.50 5.96
CA GLN A 148 11.51 -10.97 6.15
C GLN A 148 10.48 -10.13 5.40
N ILE A 149 10.63 -8.79 5.44
CA ILE A 149 9.73 -7.87 4.74
C ILE A 149 9.84 -8.10 3.23
N LEU A 150 11.07 -8.15 2.70
CA LEU A 150 11.33 -8.35 1.28
C LEU A 150 10.82 -9.72 0.79
N ASP A 151 10.95 -10.78 1.58
CA ASP A 151 10.41 -12.11 1.27
C ASP A 151 8.88 -12.10 1.13
N SER A 152 8.19 -11.38 2.02
CA SER A 152 6.74 -11.21 1.94
C SER A 152 6.33 -10.56 0.60
N TYR A 153 7.06 -9.53 0.15
CA TYR A 153 6.79 -8.90 -1.14
C TYR A 153 7.10 -9.81 -2.33
N VAL A 154 8.19 -10.58 -2.29
CA VAL A 154 8.51 -11.57 -3.34
C VAL A 154 7.39 -12.60 -3.46
N ASN A 155 6.89 -13.13 -2.35
CA ASN A 155 5.79 -14.09 -2.33
C ASN A 155 4.51 -13.49 -2.94
N ALA A 156 4.16 -12.25 -2.55
CA ALA A 156 3.01 -11.55 -3.12
C ALA A 156 3.14 -11.36 -4.64
N LEU A 157 4.31 -10.90 -5.12
CA LEU A 157 4.56 -10.69 -6.55
C LEU A 157 4.52 -12.00 -7.34
N ASN A 158 5.03 -13.11 -6.78
CA ASN A 158 4.91 -14.43 -7.40
C ASN A 158 3.45 -14.87 -7.54
N GLY A 159 2.60 -14.60 -6.53
CA GLY A 159 1.16 -14.84 -6.62
C GLY A 159 0.51 -14.07 -7.76
N VAL A 160 0.79 -12.76 -7.87
CA VAL A 160 0.30 -11.92 -8.97
C VAL A 160 0.79 -12.44 -10.32
N LYS A 161 2.07 -12.83 -10.42
CA LYS A 161 2.66 -13.38 -11.64
C LYS A 161 1.95 -14.65 -12.10
N ALA A 162 1.61 -15.55 -11.17
CA ALA A 162 0.87 -16.77 -11.47
C ALA A 162 -0.55 -16.45 -12.01
N SER A 163 -1.25 -15.48 -11.42
CA SER A 163 -2.56 -15.02 -11.90
C SER A 163 -2.49 -14.42 -13.31
N VAL A 164 -1.47 -13.61 -13.61
CA VAL A 164 -1.26 -13.03 -14.96
C VAL A 164 -1.03 -14.12 -16.01
N ARG A 165 -0.24 -15.15 -15.69
CA ARG A 165 0.00 -16.29 -16.59
C ARG A 165 -1.29 -17.06 -16.86
N ALA A 166 -2.05 -17.39 -15.81
CA ALA A 166 -3.31 -18.11 -15.94
C ALA A 166 -4.33 -17.36 -16.80
N ALA A 167 -4.45 -16.05 -16.61
CA ALA A 167 -5.33 -15.20 -17.42
C ALA A 167 -4.92 -15.17 -18.91
N SER A 168 -3.62 -15.18 -19.20
CA SER A 168 -3.10 -15.18 -20.57
C SER A 168 -3.33 -16.52 -21.29
N SER A 169 -3.28 -17.65 -20.57
CA SER A 169 -3.52 -18.98 -21.15
C SER A 169 -5.00 -19.28 -21.41
N GLY A 170 -5.92 -18.73 -20.60
CA GLY A 170 -7.36 -18.93 -20.77
C GLY A 170 -7.97 -18.26 -22.01
N ASN A 171 -7.31 -17.24 -22.57
CA ASN A 171 -7.82 -16.49 -23.72
C ASN A 171 -7.52 -17.15 -25.09
N ALA A 172 -6.71 -18.22 -25.12
CA ALA A 172 -6.30 -18.92 -26.34
C ALA A 172 -7.27 -20.04 -26.80
N GLY A 173 -8.34 -20.32 -26.04
CA GLY A 173 -9.23 -21.48 -26.28
C GLY A 173 -10.62 -21.19 -26.87
N GLY A 174 -10.96 -19.94 -27.22
CA GLY A 174 -12.34 -19.51 -27.52
C GLY A 174 -12.72 -19.32 -29.00
N GLY A 175 -11.91 -19.77 -29.97
CA GLY A 175 -12.17 -19.54 -31.40
C GLY A 175 -12.03 -20.81 -32.24
N GLY A 176 -13.08 -21.63 -32.30
CA GLY A 176 -13.08 -22.85 -33.11
C GLY A 176 -14.40 -23.62 -33.05
N GLY A 177 -15.50 -22.96 -33.38
CA GLY A 177 -16.85 -23.54 -33.32
C GLY A 177 -17.80 -22.97 -34.38
N GLY A 178 -17.35 -22.90 -35.63
CA GLY A 178 -18.20 -22.75 -36.81
C GLY A 178 -17.52 -23.53 -37.92
N GLY A 179 -18.17 -24.37 -38.71
CA GLY A 179 -19.57 -24.60 -39.03
C GLY A 179 -19.51 -25.40 -40.33
N GLY A 180 -20.28 -26.47 -40.45
CA GLY A 180 -20.19 -27.34 -41.62
C GLY A 180 -21.30 -28.38 -41.64
N ASN A 181 -22.55 -27.90 -41.62
CA ASN A 181 -23.69 -28.68 -42.06
C ASN A 181 -24.07 -28.14 -43.44
N GLY A 182 -24.09 -28.99 -44.45
CA GLY A 182 -24.41 -28.57 -45.82
C GLY A 182 -24.38 -29.73 -46.81
N ASN A 183 -25.50 -30.45 -46.84
CA ASN A 183 -26.09 -31.28 -47.91
C ASN A 183 -25.25 -32.36 -48.60
#